data_AF-A0A285H7K2-F1
#
_entry.id   AF-A0A285H7K2-F1
#
_cell.length_a   1.000
_cell.length_b   1.000
_cell.length_c   1.000
_cell.angle_alpha   90.00
_cell.angle_beta   90.00
_cell.angle_gamma   90.00
#
_symmetry.space_group_name_H-M   'P 1'
#
loop_
_entity.id
_entity.type
_entity.pdbx_description
1 polymer ?
#
loop_
_entity_poly.entity_id
_entity_poly.type
_entity_poly.pdbx_seq_one_letter_code
_entity_poly.pdbx_strand_id
1 'polypeptide(L)'
;MKRYLVIIGLILIIISIAKVEAKGLINIEKRLEFKEGQWLNSYPVEWDYQAELEYLNNKKNKGLATVLATIPSLGHYYAGDWDRGRKFLYAEVIEVIIMMLSFDDDFDYKDPSRKEIIGMISSMAFVGTKSWELLDAYRSVEISNAKLKDNISLRLQRGELKATAEYKF
;
A
#
# COMPACT_ATOMS: atom_id res chain seq x y z
N MET A 1 -33.38 6.59 -20.96
CA MET A 1 -32.22 6.12 -21.74
C MET A 1 -30.89 6.79 -21.35
N LYS A 2 -30.73 8.12 -21.36
CA LYS A 2 -29.43 8.79 -21.09
C LYS A 2 -28.79 8.47 -19.72
N ARG A 3 -29.58 8.23 -18.67
CA ARG A 3 -29.09 7.91 -17.30
C ARG A 3 -28.43 6.53 -17.18
N TYR A 4 -28.96 5.52 -17.88
CA TYR A 4 -28.38 4.17 -17.90
C TYR A 4 -27.06 4.14 -18.67
N LEU A 5 -26.94 4.95 -19.73
CA LEU A 5 -25.69 5.07 -20.50
C LEU A 5 -24.55 5.69 -19.68
N VAL A 6 -24.84 6.68 -18.82
CA VAL A 6 -23.84 7.28 -17.92
C VAL A 6 -23.40 6.29 -16.84
N ILE A 7 -24.35 5.57 -16.23
CA ILE A 7 -24.04 4.54 -15.23
C ILE A 7 -23.24 3.39 -15.84
N ILE A 8 -23.61 2.92 -17.03
CA ILE A 8 -22.86 1.90 -17.77
C ILE A 8 -21.46 2.43 -18.13
N GLY A 9 -21.34 3.69 -18.56
CA GLY A 9 -20.05 4.33 -18.82
C GLY A 9 -19.14 4.39 -17.60
N LEU A 10 -19.68 4.77 -16.43
CA LEU A 10 -18.94 4.81 -15.17
C LEU A 10 -18.55 3.41 -14.69
N ILE A 11 -19.44 2.42 -14.79
CA ILE A 11 -19.14 1.02 -14.48
C ILE A 11 -18.04 0.50 -15.41
N LEU A 12 -18.07 0.82 -16.70
CA LEU A 12 -17.03 0.43 -17.65
C LEU A 12 -15.68 1.12 -17.35
N ILE A 13 -15.69 2.38 -16.90
CA ILE A 13 -14.48 3.08 -16.47
C ILE A 13 -13.92 2.44 -15.20
N ILE A 14 -14.75 2.16 -14.20
CA ILE A 14 -14.35 1.49 -12.95
C ILE A 14 -13.79 0.09 -13.25
N ILE A 15 -14.47 -0.70 -14.09
CA ILE A 15 -13.97 -2.03 -14.53
C ILE A 15 -12.66 -1.89 -15.30
N SER A 16 -12.50 -0.84 -16.12
CA SER A 16 -11.25 -0.62 -16.87
C SER A 16 -10.09 -0.22 -15.96
N ILE A 17 -10.33 0.66 -14.99
CA ILE A 17 -9.35 1.04 -13.97
C ILE A 17 -9.01 -0.19 -13.12
N ALA A 18 -10.01 -0.91 -12.62
CA ALA A 18 -9.81 -2.14 -11.84
C ALA A 18 -9.08 -3.22 -12.64
N LYS A 19 -9.27 -3.33 -13.95
CA LYS A 19 -8.59 -4.31 -14.82
C LYS A 19 -7.16 -3.89 -15.16
N VAL A 20 -6.90 -2.59 -15.31
CA VAL A 20 -5.55 -2.03 -15.47
C VAL A 20 -4.77 -2.18 -14.17
N GLU A 21 -5.39 -1.89 -13.03
CA GLU A 21 -4.80 -2.09 -11.71
C GLU A 21 -4.64 -3.57 -11.37
N ALA A 22 -5.60 -4.44 -11.69
CA ALA A 22 -5.44 -5.89 -11.50
C ALA A 22 -4.30 -6.44 -12.37
N LYS A 23 -4.15 -6.00 -13.63
CA LYS A 23 -2.99 -6.37 -14.46
C LYS A 23 -1.69 -5.78 -13.93
N GLY A 24 -1.71 -4.56 -13.41
CA GLY A 24 -0.57 -3.93 -12.75
C GLY A 24 -0.17 -4.67 -11.47
N LEU A 25 -1.14 -5.02 -10.64
CA LEU A 25 -0.99 -5.77 -9.40
C LEU A 25 -0.52 -7.18 -9.68
N ILE A 26 -1.09 -7.91 -10.65
CA ILE A 26 -0.61 -9.24 -11.06
C ILE A 26 0.81 -9.16 -11.64
N ASN A 27 1.16 -8.09 -12.38
CA ASN A 27 2.54 -7.91 -12.87
C ASN A 27 3.50 -7.52 -11.75
N ILE A 28 3.05 -6.78 -10.75
CA ILE A 28 3.83 -6.43 -9.57
C ILE A 28 4.00 -7.66 -8.70
N GLU A 29 2.94 -8.43 -8.45
CA GLU A 29 2.91 -9.67 -7.68
C GLU A 29 3.76 -10.73 -8.36
N LYS A 30 3.63 -10.99 -9.67
CA LYS A 30 4.55 -11.87 -10.40
C LYS A 30 6.00 -11.39 -10.39
N ARG A 31 6.23 -10.06 -10.41
CA ARG A 31 7.59 -9.50 -10.31
C ARG A 31 8.12 -9.59 -8.88
N LEU A 32 7.25 -9.54 -7.88
CA LEU A 32 7.56 -9.72 -6.47
C LEU A 32 7.80 -11.19 -6.16
N GLU A 33 6.96 -12.13 -6.63
CA GLU A 33 7.16 -13.58 -6.56
C GLU A 33 8.43 -14.01 -7.31
N PHE A 34 8.67 -13.47 -8.51
CA PHE A 34 9.90 -13.71 -9.26
C PHE A 34 11.13 -13.20 -8.50
N LYS A 35 11.02 -12.03 -7.85
CA LYS A 35 12.07 -11.49 -6.99
C LYS A 35 12.22 -12.31 -5.70
N GLU A 36 11.15 -12.64 -5.00
CA GLU A 36 11.10 -13.44 -3.77
C GLU A 36 11.68 -14.86 -3.99
N GLY A 37 11.37 -15.51 -5.11
CA GLY A 37 11.95 -16.79 -5.50
C GLY A 37 13.44 -16.72 -5.87
N GLN A 38 13.93 -15.55 -6.30
CA GLN A 38 15.37 -15.30 -6.46
C GLN A 38 16.05 -14.97 -5.12
N TRP A 39 15.41 -14.17 -4.25
CA TRP A 39 15.94 -13.77 -2.94
C TRP A 39 16.06 -14.95 -1.96
N LEU A 40 15.16 -15.92 -2.02
CA LEU A 40 15.20 -17.12 -1.17
C LEU A 40 16.39 -18.04 -1.49
N ASN A 41 16.98 -17.92 -2.68
CA ASN A 41 18.03 -18.81 -3.17
C ASN A 41 19.41 -18.12 -3.32
N SER A 42 19.58 -16.85 -2.94
CA SER A 42 20.74 -16.05 -3.34
C SER A 42 21.68 -15.56 -2.23
N TYR A 43 21.70 -16.13 -1.02
CA TYR A 43 22.60 -15.63 0.03
C TYR A 43 23.52 -16.68 0.64
N PRO A 44 24.76 -16.82 0.13
CA PRO A 44 25.87 -17.47 0.82
C PRO A 44 26.82 -16.43 1.44
N VAL A 45 26.30 -15.30 1.94
CA VAL A 45 27.11 -14.33 2.72
C VAL A 45 26.84 -14.58 4.20
N GLU A 46 27.89 -14.85 4.95
CA GLU A 46 27.82 -15.04 6.40
C GLU A 46 27.31 -13.73 7.04
N TRP A 47 26.04 -13.73 7.45
CA TRP A 47 25.41 -12.57 8.09
C TRP A 47 26.12 -12.30 9.41
N ASP A 48 26.91 -11.24 9.47
CA ASP A 48 27.66 -10.89 10.66
C ASP A 48 26.81 -10.12 11.69
N TYR A 49 27.36 -9.97 12.89
CA TYR A 49 26.69 -9.28 14.00
C TYR A 49 26.37 -7.81 13.66
N GLN A 50 27.19 -7.14 12.84
CA GLN A 50 26.98 -5.74 12.47
C GLN A 50 25.80 -5.60 11.51
N ALA A 51 25.68 -6.50 10.54
CA ALA A 51 24.52 -6.60 9.65
C ALA A 51 23.22 -6.87 10.42
N GLU A 52 23.26 -7.75 11.43
CA GLU A 52 22.12 -8.01 12.32
C GLU A 52 21.71 -6.79 13.11
N LEU A 53 22.66 -6.09 13.74
CA LEU A 53 22.37 -4.84 14.46
C LEU A 53 21.79 -3.77 13.53
N GLU A 54 22.37 -3.57 12.35
CA GLU A 54 21.88 -2.57 11.40
C GLU A 54 20.45 -2.89 10.95
N TYR A 55 20.15 -4.15 10.67
CA TYR A 55 18.80 -4.56 10.33
C TYR A 55 17.83 -4.39 11.50
N LEU A 56 18.18 -4.83 12.70
CA LEU A 56 17.32 -4.71 13.88
C LEU A 56 17.03 -3.25 14.25
N ASN A 57 18.00 -2.36 14.06
CA ASN A 57 17.86 -0.93 14.35
C ASN A 57 17.02 -0.18 13.29
N ASN A 58 17.00 -0.65 12.05
CA ASN A 58 16.31 0.05 10.95
C ASN A 58 15.04 -0.65 10.44
N LYS A 59 14.77 -1.90 10.86
CA LYS A 59 13.54 -2.60 10.47
C LYS A 59 12.31 -1.86 11.00
N LYS A 60 11.29 -1.78 10.16
CA LYS A 60 10.01 -1.14 10.47
C LYS A 60 9.04 -2.15 11.07
N ASN A 61 8.19 -1.69 11.99
CA ASN A 61 7.17 -2.51 12.64
C ASN A 61 5.91 -2.57 11.77
N LYS A 62 5.52 -3.77 11.35
CA LYS A 62 4.36 -3.98 10.47
C LYS A 62 3.04 -3.58 11.14
N GLY A 63 2.87 -3.93 12.41
CA GLY A 63 1.67 -3.60 13.19
C GLY A 63 1.51 -2.10 13.38
N LEU A 64 2.62 -1.39 13.64
CA LEU A 64 2.61 0.07 13.71
C LEU A 64 2.18 0.70 12.38
N ALA A 65 2.66 0.19 11.25
CA ALA A 65 2.23 0.67 9.93
C ALA A 65 0.72 0.47 9.70
N THR A 66 0.19 -0.69 10.08
CA THR A 66 -1.25 -0.96 10.00
C THR A 66 -2.05 0.00 10.90
N VAL A 67 -1.61 0.24 12.14
CA VAL A 67 -2.28 1.22 13.03
C VAL A 67 -2.23 2.62 12.43
N LEU A 68 -1.08 3.04 11.90
CA LEU A 68 -0.93 4.35 11.26
C LEU A 68 -1.80 4.50 10.02
N ALA A 69 -2.05 3.43 9.26
CA ALA A 69 -2.96 3.44 8.10
C ALA A 69 -4.44 3.67 8.46
N THR A 70 -4.82 3.75 9.74
CA THR A 70 -6.14 4.31 10.11
C THR A 70 -6.28 5.77 9.68
N ILE A 71 -5.16 6.50 9.65
CA ILE A 71 -5.06 7.81 9.03
C ILE A 71 -4.63 7.60 7.58
N PRO A 72 -5.32 8.22 6.60
CA PRO A 72 -5.01 8.10 5.19
C PRO A 72 -3.51 8.18 4.91
N SER A 73 -2.98 7.10 4.35
CA SER A 73 -1.62 6.94 3.80
C SER A 73 -0.46 6.99 4.77
N LEU A 74 -0.70 7.18 6.07
CA LEU A 74 0.38 7.28 7.05
C LEU A 74 1.13 5.95 7.25
N GLY A 75 0.45 4.82 7.07
CA GLY A 75 1.10 3.50 7.10
C GLY A 75 2.14 3.32 5.98
N HIS A 76 1.80 3.76 4.76
CA HIS A 76 2.70 3.75 3.61
C HIS A 76 3.81 4.78 3.71
N TYR A 77 3.51 5.97 4.23
CA TYR A 77 4.53 6.97 4.54
C TYR A 77 5.56 6.42 5.55
N TYR A 78 5.08 5.80 6.64
CA TYR A 78 5.94 5.12 7.60
C TYR A 78 6.76 4.02 6.93
N ALA A 79 6.16 3.21 6.04
CA ALA A 79 6.88 2.21 5.24
C ALA A 79 7.92 2.84 4.29
N GLY A 80 7.79 4.11 3.91
CA GLY A 80 8.65 4.79 2.95
C GLY A 80 8.21 4.59 1.49
N ASP A 81 6.95 4.21 1.27
CA ASP A 81 6.35 4.00 -0.05
C ASP A 81 5.22 5.02 -0.29
N TRP A 82 5.59 6.30 -0.39
CA TRP A 82 4.61 7.38 -0.58
C TRP A 82 3.85 7.27 -1.90
N ASP A 83 4.46 6.67 -2.93
CA ASP A 83 3.82 6.47 -4.23
C ASP A 83 2.63 5.50 -4.17
N ARG A 84 2.68 4.51 -3.27
CA ARG A 84 1.48 3.72 -2.92
C ARG A 84 0.52 4.51 -2.06
N GLY A 85 1.01 5.15 -0.99
CA GLY A 85 0.19 5.89 -0.04
C GLY A 85 -0.73 6.90 -0.72
N ARG A 86 -0.18 7.79 -1.54
CA ARG A 86 -0.94 8.84 -2.24
C ARG A 86 -2.15 8.35 -3.05
N LYS A 87 -2.16 7.08 -3.50
CA LYS A 87 -3.31 6.50 -4.22
C LYS A 87 -4.49 6.28 -3.28
N PHE A 88 -4.23 5.76 -2.08
CA PHE A 88 -5.25 5.63 -1.02
C PHE A 88 -5.74 7.00 -0.58
N LEU A 89 -4.83 7.96 -0.38
CA LEU A 89 -5.23 9.34 -0.04
C LEU A 89 -6.22 9.90 -1.05
N TYR A 90 -5.93 9.80 -2.35
CA TYR A 90 -6.83 10.32 -3.39
C TYR A 90 -8.16 9.57 -3.43
N ALA A 91 -8.15 8.23 -3.34
CA ALA A 91 -9.36 7.44 -3.34
C ALA A 91 -10.30 7.83 -2.18
N GLU A 92 -9.74 7.90 -0.97
CA GLU A 92 -10.51 8.21 0.23
C GLU A 92 -11.03 9.65 0.26
N VAL A 93 -10.25 10.61 -0.22
CA VAL A 93 -10.73 11.99 -0.36
C VAL A 93 -11.93 12.06 -1.32
N ILE A 94 -11.86 11.35 -2.46
CA ILE A 94 -12.96 11.31 -3.42
C ILE A 94 -14.19 10.63 -2.80
N GLU A 95 -14.01 9.50 -2.12
CA GLU A 95 -15.10 8.76 -1.47
C GLU A 95 -15.78 9.61 -0.39
N VAL A 96 -15.00 10.29 0.45
CA VAL A 96 -15.53 11.19 1.49
C VAL A 96 -16.26 12.37 0.88
N ILE A 97 -15.76 12.97 -0.21
CA ILE A 97 -16.47 14.04 -0.91
C ILE A 97 -17.82 13.53 -1.44
N ILE A 98 -17.85 12.39 -2.14
CA ILE A 98 -19.08 11.81 -2.67
C ILE A 98 -20.06 11.50 -1.54
N MET A 99 -19.56 10.94 -0.43
CA MET A 99 -20.34 10.66 0.76
C MET A 99 -20.94 11.95 1.35
N MET A 100 -20.14 13.00 1.53
CA MET A 100 -20.62 14.31 2.03
C MET A 100 -21.69 14.91 1.12
N LEU A 101 -21.48 14.90 -0.20
CA LEU A 101 -22.46 15.40 -1.19
C LEU A 101 -23.76 14.57 -1.19
N SER A 102 -23.71 13.31 -0.76
CA SER A 102 -24.89 12.45 -0.67
C SER A 102 -25.75 12.77 0.56
N PHE A 103 -25.18 13.39 1.59
CA PHE A 103 -25.88 13.83 2.80
C PHE A 103 -26.24 15.33 2.78
N ASP A 104 -25.84 16.06 1.74
CA ASP A 104 -26.19 17.47 1.58
C ASP A 104 -27.62 17.61 1.00
N ASP A 105 -28.47 18.33 1.72
CA ASP A 105 -29.86 18.57 1.35
C ASP A 105 -29.98 19.46 0.12
N ASP A 106 -29.05 20.40 -0.08
CA ASP A 106 -29.05 21.37 -1.18
C ASP A 106 -28.57 20.79 -2.51
N PHE A 107 -27.96 19.61 -2.49
CA PHE A 107 -27.52 18.93 -3.71
C PHE A 107 -28.76 18.39 -4.45
N ASP A 108 -29.18 19.05 -5.54
CA ASP A 108 -30.41 18.77 -6.31
C ASP A 108 -30.42 17.39 -6.98
N TYR A 109 -30.61 16.34 -6.18
CA TYR A 109 -31.14 15.08 -6.64
C TYR A 109 -32.67 15.20 -6.69
N LYS A 110 -33.21 15.19 -7.91
CA LYS A 110 -34.67 15.13 -8.18
C LYS A 110 -35.40 13.93 -7.56
N ASP A 111 -34.69 13.04 -6.87
CA ASP A 111 -35.17 11.76 -6.36
C ASP A 111 -34.40 11.41 -5.07
N PRO A 112 -35.03 11.56 -3.88
CA PRO A 112 -34.39 11.35 -2.58
C PRO A 112 -33.78 9.95 -2.41
N SER A 113 -34.40 8.93 -2.99
CA SER A 113 -33.92 7.53 -2.92
C SER A 113 -32.51 7.36 -3.53
N ARG A 114 -32.13 8.24 -4.47
CA ARG A 114 -30.81 8.19 -5.11
C ARG A 114 -29.71 8.71 -4.19
N LYS A 115 -30.01 9.73 -3.37
CA LYS A 115 -29.05 10.26 -2.40
C LYS A 115 -28.65 9.17 -1.41
N GLU A 116 -29.64 8.49 -0.84
CA GLU A 116 -29.43 7.39 0.10
C GLU A 116 -28.61 6.25 -0.51
N ILE A 117 -28.95 5.81 -1.73
CA ILE A 117 -28.23 4.75 -2.42
C ILE A 117 -26.76 5.14 -2.67
N ILE A 118 -26.49 6.37 -3.11
CA ILE A 118 -25.12 6.84 -3.37
C ILE A 118 -24.33 6.93 -2.07
N GLY A 119 -24.93 7.47 -1.01
CA GLY A 119 -24.31 7.54 0.32
C GLY A 119 -23.97 6.15 0.87
N MET A 120 -24.87 5.17 0.70
CA MET A 120 -24.60 3.77 1.07
C MET A 120 -23.43 3.19 0.26
N ILE A 121 -23.44 3.36 -1.06
CA ILE A 121 -22.37 2.85 -1.93
C ILE A 121 -21.03 3.49 -1.59
N SER A 122 -20.97 4.81 -1.40
CA SER A 122 -19.73 5.51 -1.04
C SER A 122 -19.22 5.06 0.33
N SER A 123 -20.11 4.84 1.29
CA SER A 123 -19.73 4.34 2.62
C SER A 123 -19.13 2.92 2.56
N MET A 124 -19.75 2.03 1.78
CA MET A 124 -19.23 0.69 1.55
C MET A 124 -17.89 0.70 0.82
N ALA A 125 -17.74 1.56 -0.19
CA ALA A 125 -16.48 1.76 -0.91
C ALA A 125 -15.39 2.22 0.06
N PHE A 126 -15.67 3.24 0.88
CA PHE A 126 -14.73 3.76 1.88
C PHE A 126 -14.26 2.69 2.87
N VAL A 127 -15.18 1.89 3.42
CA VAL A 127 -14.81 0.78 4.33
C VAL A 127 -13.95 -0.26 3.61
N GLY A 128 -14.25 -0.55 2.35
CA GLY A 128 -13.46 -1.46 1.52
C GLY A 128 -12.05 -0.93 1.25
N THR A 129 -11.94 0.32 0.78
CA THR A 129 -10.68 1.02 0.54
C THR A 129 -9.84 1.09 1.81
N LYS A 130 -10.45 1.41 2.96
CA LYS A 130 -9.76 1.42 4.25
C LYS A 130 -9.25 0.06 4.67
N SER A 131 -10.08 -0.97 4.54
CA SER A 131 -9.67 -2.34 4.87
C SER A 131 -8.51 -2.80 3.99
N TRP A 132 -8.53 -2.42 2.71
CA TRP A 132 -7.43 -2.69 1.79
C TRP A 132 -6.16 -1.92 2.17
N GLU A 133 -6.26 -0.63 2.51
CA GLU A 133 -5.13 0.19 2.90
C GLU A 133 -4.40 -0.39 4.12
N LEU A 134 -5.15 -0.84 5.14
CA LEU A 134 -4.60 -1.47 6.34
C LEU A 134 -3.74 -2.70 6.01
N LEU A 135 -4.21 -3.53 5.08
CA LEU A 135 -3.50 -4.73 4.61
C LEU A 135 -2.29 -4.37 3.72
N ASP A 136 -2.43 -3.40 2.83
CA ASP A 136 -1.34 -3.00 1.93
C ASP A 136 -0.23 -2.25 2.68
N ALA A 137 -0.56 -1.49 3.74
CA ALA A 137 0.43 -0.86 4.61
C ALA A 137 1.30 -1.89 5.36
N TYR A 138 0.68 -2.99 5.82
CA TYR A 138 1.41 -4.12 6.40
C TYR A 138 2.43 -4.69 5.41
N ARG A 139 1.97 -5.01 4.18
CA ARG A 139 2.80 -5.57 3.10
C ARG A 139 3.90 -4.59 2.65
N SER A 140 3.59 -3.30 2.63
CA SER A 140 4.57 -2.25 2.27
C SER A 140 5.77 -2.23 3.22
N VAL A 141 5.55 -2.50 4.52
CA VAL A 141 6.65 -2.69 5.48
C VAL A 141 7.42 -3.98 5.22
N GLU A 142 6.77 -5.08 4.85
CA GLU A 142 7.49 -6.32 4.50
C GLU A 142 8.44 -6.11 3.33
N ILE A 143 7.95 -5.46 2.28
CA ILE A 143 8.76 -5.10 1.12
C ILE A 143 9.91 -4.17 1.52
N SER A 144 9.64 -3.19 2.39
CA SER A 144 10.67 -2.25 2.85
C SER A 144 11.75 -2.91 3.70
N ASN A 145 11.36 -3.82 4.59
CA ASN A 145 12.29 -4.61 5.40
C ASN A 145 13.09 -5.61 4.56
N ALA A 146 12.49 -6.19 3.51
CA ALA A 146 13.19 -7.04 2.56
C ALA A 146 14.24 -6.25 1.76
N LYS A 147 13.89 -5.05 1.26
CA LYS A 147 14.84 -4.13 0.61
C LYS A 147 15.98 -3.72 1.54
N LEU A 148 15.70 -3.51 2.82
CA LEU A 148 16.72 -3.20 3.82
C LEU A 148 17.72 -4.35 3.96
N LYS A 149 17.25 -5.60 4.08
CA LYS A 149 18.12 -6.78 4.15
C LYS A 149 19.01 -6.94 2.92
N ASP A 150 18.45 -6.74 1.73
CA ASP A 150 19.19 -6.79 0.47
C ASP A 150 20.29 -5.71 0.44
N ASN A 151 19.94 -4.47 0.78
CA ASN A 151 20.90 -3.36 0.83
C ASN A 151 22.07 -3.64 1.80
N ILE A 152 21.76 -4.13 3.01
CA ILE A 152 22.77 -4.52 4.01
C ILE A 152 23.67 -5.62 3.44
N SER A 153 23.08 -6.64 2.81
CA SER A 153 23.83 -7.76 2.22
C SER A 153 24.78 -7.29 1.10
N LEU A 154 24.33 -6.37 0.25
CA LEU A 154 25.17 -5.75 -0.78
C LEU A 154 26.31 -4.91 -0.19
N ARG A 155 26.05 -4.16 0.89
CA ARG A 155 27.08 -3.36 1.58
C ARG A 155 28.11 -4.24 2.28
N LEU A 156 27.70 -5.38 2.83
CA LEU A 156 28.58 -6.38 3.41
C LEU A 156 29.50 -6.99 2.34
N GLN A 157 28.94 -7.39 1.18
CA GLN A 157 29.72 -7.89 0.04
C GLN A 157 30.75 -6.87 -0.48
N ARG A 158 30.44 -5.57 -0.39
CA ARG A 158 31.37 -4.49 -0.79
C ARG A 158 32.41 -4.13 0.28
N GLY A 159 32.33 -4.73 1.47
CA GLY A 159 33.20 -4.37 2.60
C GLY A 159 32.93 -2.98 3.19
N GLU A 160 31.76 -2.39 2.89
CA GLU A 160 31.32 -1.09 3.42
C GLU A 160 30.82 -1.22 4.87
N LEU A 161 30.33 -2.40 5.23
CA LEU A 161 30.08 -2.80 6.61
C LEU A 161 31.35 -3.50 7.12
N LYS A 162 32.19 -2.73 7.83
CA LYS A 162 33.34 -3.31 8.50
C LYS A 162 32.85 -4.04 9.74
N ALA A 163 33.30 -5.30 9.90
CA ALA A 163 33.27 -5.99 11.18
C ALA A 163 34.16 -5.24 12.18
N THR A 164 33.66 -4.16 12.78
CA THR A 164 34.30 -3.55 13.94
C THR A 164 33.93 -4.38 15.14
N ALA A 165 34.65 -5.49 15.28
CA ALA A 165 34.75 -6.25 16.50
C ALA A 165 36.20 -6.75 16.59
N GLU A 166 37.14 -5.81 16.69
CA GLU A 166 38.39 -6.10 17.42
C GLU A 166 37.99 -6.39 18.88
N TYR A 167 37.52 -7.59 19.15
CA TYR A 167 37.58 -8.13 20.50
C TYR A 167 39.05 -8.44 20.77
N LYS A 168 39.73 -7.51 21.45
CA LYS A 168 40.96 -7.86 22.16
C LYS A 168 40.57 -8.86 23.25
N PHE A 169 40.93 -10.12 23.03
CA PHE A 169 40.96 -11.16 24.06
C PHE A 169 41.91 -10.77 25.19
#